data_AF-A0A382W9R8-F1
#
_entry.id   AF-A0A382W9R8-F1
#
_cell.length_a   1.000
_cell.length_b   1.000
_cell.length_c   1.000
_cell.angle_alpha   90.00
_cell.angle_beta   90.00
_cell.angle_gamma   90.00
#
_symmetry.space_group_name_H-M   'P 1'
#
loop_
_entity.id
_entity.type
_entity.pdbx_description
1 polymer ?
#
loop_
_entity_poly.entity_id
_entity_poly.type
_entity_poly.pdbx_seq_one_letter_code
_entity_poly.pdbx_strand_id
1 'polypeptide(L)'
;MNMETKKNSKIFHPFLIAFFPIIAVYSVNIGLIQLEQFIFPTILIIGSAFLFFLCLKYVLKNGKKAALIISLAFIIFFSFGHTYNILNQANASDIDLGSNRILLPIFAILFVIGTLLIIKTKRTLDNATSIVNTISVVFITV
;
A
#
# COMPACT_ATOMS: atom_id res chain seq x y z
N MET A 1 30.88 15.20 -19.66
CA MET A 1 29.51 15.67 -19.33
C MET A 1 28.60 14.45 -19.35
N ASN A 2 28.38 13.79 -18.21
CA ASN A 2 27.55 12.58 -18.16
C ASN A 2 26.09 12.98 -18.39
N MET A 3 25.52 12.52 -19.50
CA MET A 3 24.07 12.57 -19.69
C MET A 3 23.44 11.64 -18.65
N GLU A 4 22.98 12.19 -17.52
CA GLU A 4 22.09 11.48 -16.64
C GLU A 4 20.81 11.17 -17.45
N THR A 5 20.72 9.96 -17.96
CA THR A 5 19.52 9.45 -18.62
C THR A 5 18.38 9.54 -17.61
N LYS A 6 17.43 10.45 -17.85
CA LYS A 6 16.22 10.60 -17.04
C LYS A 6 15.43 9.29 -17.10
N LYS A 7 15.67 8.40 -16.14
CA LYS A 7 14.96 7.12 -16.00
C LYS A 7 13.48 7.45 -15.84
N ASN A 8 12.64 7.03 -16.80
CA ASN A 8 11.20 7.22 -16.68
C ASN A 8 10.58 5.94 -16.08
N SER A 9 10.45 5.91 -14.76
CA SER A 9 9.83 4.78 -14.07
C SER A 9 8.33 4.70 -14.38
N LYS A 10 7.88 3.56 -14.92
CA LYS A 10 6.45 3.25 -15.08
C LYS A 10 5.78 3.17 -13.70
N ILE A 11 4.50 3.45 -13.60
CA ILE A 11 3.75 3.40 -12.34
C ILE A 11 2.77 2.22 -12.42
N PHE A 12 3.00 1.18 -11.61
CA PHE A 12 2.06 0.06 -11.47
C PHE A 12 1.96 -0.48 -10.03
N HIS A 13 2.95 -0.20 -9.18
CA HIS A 13 2.95 -0.60 -7.78
C HIS A 13 1.66 -0.32 -6.97
N PRO A 14 0.92 0.79 -7.16
CA PRO A 14 -0.29 1.03 -6.36
C PRO A 14 -1.36 -0.02 -6.60
N PHE A 15 -1.43 -0.55 -7.82
CA PHE A 15 -2.43 -1.54 -8.22
C PHE A 15 -2.02 -2.95 -7.79
N LEU A 16 -0.74 -3.31 -7.96
CA LEU A 16 -0.23 -4.60 -7.52
C LEU A 16 -0.28 -4.73 -5.99
N ILE A 17 0.08 -3.68 -5.25
CA ILE A 17 -0.02 -3.67 -3.79
C ILE A 17 -1.48 -3.74 -3.32
N ALA A 18 -2.40 -3.06 -3.99
CA ALA A 18 -3.83 -3.14 -3.69
C ALA A 18 -4.39 -4.56 -3.97
N PHE A 19 -3.90 -5.21 -5.02
CA PHE A 19 -4.35 -6.55 -5.42
C PHE A 19 -3.79 -7.67 -4.53
N PHE A 20 -2.55 -7.53 -4.06
CA PHE A 20 -1.84 -8.52 -3.24
C PHE A 20 -2.66 -9.14 -2.09
N PRO A 21 -3.26 -8.38 -1.17
CA PRO A 21 -3.99 -8.97 -0.05
C PRO A 21 -5.22 -9.77 -0.51
N ILE A 22 -5.86 -9.38 -1.62
CA ILE A 22 -7.03 -10.07 -2.17
C ILE A 22 -6.62 -11.45 -2.69
N ILE A 23 -5.52 -11.51 -3.44
CA ILE A 23 -5.01 -12.79 -3.95
C ILE A 23 -4.45 -13.66 -2.82
N ALA A 24 -3.85 -13.07 -1.79
CA ALA A 24 -3.37 -13.81 -0.62
C ALA A 24 -4.53 -14.49 0.14
N VAL A 25 -5.64 -13.76 0.37
CA VAL A 25 -6.83 -14.34 1.01
C VAL A 25 -7.47 -15.40 0.12
N TYR A 26 -7.55 -15.17 -1.19
CA TYR A 26 -8.12 -16.16 -2.11
C TYR A 26 -7.28 -17.43 -2.18
N SER A 27 -5.95 -17.30 -2.26
CA SER A 27 -5.00 -18.42 -2.35
C SER A 27 -5.18 -19.42 -1.21
N VAL A 28 -5.29 -18.93 0.03
CA VAL A 28 -5.49 -19.79 1.21
C VAL A 28 -6.91 -20.36 1.33
N ASN A 29 -7.84 -19.92 0.48
CA ASN A 29 -9.25 -20.32 0.49
C ASN A 29 -9.75 -20.83 -0.88
N ILE A 30 -8.86 -21.23 -1.80
CA ILE A 30 -9.21 -21.52 -3.20
C ILE A 30 -10.23 -22.67 -3.39
N GLY A 31 -10.38 -23.54 -2.38
CA GLY A 31 -11.42 -24.58 -2.35
C GLY A 31 -12.72 -24.20 -1.64
N LEU A 32 -12.76 -23.03 -0.97
CA LEU A 32 -13.90 -22.56 -0.18
C LEU A 32 -14.61 -21.37 -0.82
N ILE A 33 -13.84 -20.48 -1.45
CA ILE A 33 -14.36 -19.26 -2.07
C ILE A 33 -14.50 -19.50 -3.57
N GLN A 34 -15.73 -19.37 -4.07
CA GLN A 34 -15.98 -19.40 -5.51
C GLN A 34 -15.35 -18.18 -6.20
N LEU A 35 -14.94 -18.35 -7.46
CA LEU A 35 -14.23 -17.30 -8.20
C LEU A 35 -15.06 -16.01 -8.34
N GLU A 36 -16.38 -16.13 -8.43
CA GLU A 36 -17.32 -15.00 -8.53
C GLU A 36 -17.26 -14.11 -7.29
N GLN A 37 -17.06 -14.71 -6.10
CA GLN A 37 -16.94 -13.99 -4.84
C GLN A 37 -15.60 -13.25 -4.71
N PHE A 38 -14.58 -13.65 -5.47
CA PHE A 38 -13.28 -12.98 -5.56
C PHE A 38 -13.29 -11.77 -6.52
N ILE A 39 -14.08 -11.85 -7.60
CA ILE A 39 -14.11 -10.80 -8.64
C ILE A 39 -14.60 -9.46 -8.08
N PHE A 40 -15.70 -9.46 -7.32
CA PHE A 40 -16.30 -8.20 -6.82
C PHE A 40 -15.36 -7.41 -5.89
N PRO A 41 -14.75 -8.01 -4.83
CA PRO A 41 -13.74 -7.33 -4.01
C PRO A 41 -12.53 -6.84 -4.82
N THR A 42 -12.09 -7.62 -5.81
CA THR A 42 -10.98 -7.24 -6.70
C THR A 42 -11.29 -5.96 -7.47
N ILE A 43 -12.47 -5.89 -8.11
CA ILE A 43 -12.90 -4.70 -8.85
C ILE A 43 -13.03 -3.50 -7.90
N LEU A 44 -13.59 -3.70 -6.71
CA LEU A 44 -13.79 -2.63 -5.73
C LEU A 44 -12.45 -2.04 -5.26
N ILE A 45 -11.48 -2.89 -4.90
CA ILE A 45 -10.19 -2.43 -4.38
C ILE A 45 -9.31 -1.86 -5.50
N ILE A 46 -9.20 -2.51 -6.66
CA ILE A 46 -8.41 -1.98 -7.79
C ILE A 46 -9.08 -0.71 -8.34
N GLY A 47 -10.40 -0.68 -8.44
CA GLY A 47 -11.17 0.47 -8.89
C GLY A 47 -11.01 1.67 -7.96
N SER A 48 -11.07 1.45 -6.64
CA SER A 48 -10.80 2.50 -5.65
C SER A 48 -9.34 2.97 -5.68
N ALA A 49 -8.36 2.06 -5.80
CA ALA A 49 -6.96 2.41 -6.00
C ALA A 49 -6.76 3.31 -7.23
N PHE A 50 -7.44 3.00 -8.33
CA PHE A 50 -7.41 3.79 -9.56
C PHE A 50 -8.06 5.16 -9.38
N LEU A 51 -9.24 5.23 -8.76
CA LEU A 51 -9.92 6.49 -8.50
C LEU A 51 -9.10 7.40 -7.58
N PHE A 52 -8.56 6.86 -6.48
CA PHE A 52 -7.67 7.61 -5.60
C PHE A 52 -6.41 8.05 -6.32
N PHE A 53 -5.85 7.22 -7.22
CA PHE A 53 -4.68 7.58 -8.02
C PHE A 53 -4.96 8.76 -8.92
N LEU A 54 -6.09 8.76 -9.63
CA LEU A 54 -6.47 9.89 -10.47
C LEU A 54 -6.68 11.17 -9.64
N CYS A 55 -7.39 11.08 -8.52
CA CYS A 55 -7.64 12.20 -7.62
C CYS A 55 -6.32 12.80 -7.08
N LEU A 56 -5.46 11.97 -6.48
CA LEU A 56 -4.17 12.42 -5.95
C LEU A 56 -3.23 12.91 -7.05
N LYS A 57 -3.22 12.27 -8.22
CA LYS A 57 -2.42 12.73 -9.36
C LYS A 57 -2.87 14.11 -9.82
N TYR A 58 -4.18 14.36 -9.83
CA TYR A 58 -4.75 15.66 -10.18
C TYR A 58 -4.38 16.73 -9.15
N VAL A 59 -4.57 16.46 -7.86
CA VAL A 59 -4.26 17.40 -6.76
C VAL A 59 -2.76 17.71 -6.69
N LEU A 60 -1.91 16.69 -6.73
CA LEU A 60 -0.46 16.85 -6.57
C LEU A 60 0.26 17.20 -7.87
N LYS A 61 -0.43 17.12 -9.02
CA LYS A 61 0.14 17.26 -10.37
C LYS A 61 1.38 16.40 -10.61
N ASN A 62 1.52 15.31 -9.85
CA ASN A 62 2.68 14.43 -9.88
C ASN A 62 2.25 12.98 -9.67
N GLY A 63 2.28 12.20 -10.75
CA GLY A 63 1.86 10.79 -10.72
C GLY A 63 2.71 9.92 -9.79
N LYS A 64 4.02 10.16 -9.68
CA LYS A 64 4.91 9.35 -8.83
C LYS A 64 4.61 9.58 -7.35
N LYS A 65 4.37 10.83 -6.95
CA LYS A 65 3.95 11.16 -5.59
C LYS A 65 2.61 10.52 -5.25
N ALA A 66 1.62 10.66 -6.15
CA ALA A 66 0.31 10.05 -5.97
C ALA A 66 0.39 8.53 -5.80
N ALA A 67 1.17 7.86 -6.67
CA ALA A 67 1.37 6.42 -6.63
C ALA A 67 2.00 5.94 -5.32
N LEU A 68 3.06 6.62 -4.87
CA LEU A 68 3.76 6.28 -3.63
C LEU A 68 2.86 6.48 -2.40
N ILE A 69 2.05 7.54 -2.37
CA ILE A 69 1.11 7.79 -1.27
C ILE A 69 0.04 6.70 -1.20
N ILE A 70 -0.50 6.26 -2.33
CA ILE A 70 -1.52 5.19 -2.36
C ILE A 70 -0.93 3.86 -1.96
N SER A 71 0.28 3.58 -2.41
CA SER A 71 0.98 2.35 -2.03
C SER A 71 1.31 2.33 -0.55
N LEU A 72 1.74 3.47 0.00
CA LEU A 72 1.92 3.65 1.43
C LEU A 72 0.60 3.46 2.18
N ALA A 73 -0.50 4.01 1.69
CA ALA A 73 -1.83 3.86 2.31
C ALA A 73 -2.24 2.40 2.38
N PHE A 74 -2.13 1.64 1.29
CA PHE A 74 -2.46 0.22 1.28
C PHE A 74 -1.54 -0.61 2.17
N ILE A 75 -0.23 -0.39 2.14
CA ILE A 75 0.71 -1.11 3.01
C ILE A 75 0.34 -0.88 4.48
N ILE A 76 0.11 0.38 4.89
CA ILE A 76 -0.26 0.71 6.27
C ILE A 76 -1.62 0.10 6.63
N PHE A 77 -2.62 0.26 5.78
CA PHE A 77 -3.98 -0.25 6.02
C PHE A 77 -4.01 -1.77 6.19
N PHE A 78 -3.37 -2.53 5.29
CA PHE A 78 -3.37 -3.99 5.37
C PHE A 78 -2.43 -4.51 6.46
N SER A 79 -1.35 -3.80 6.78
CA SER A 79 -0.48 -4.18 7.91
C SER A 79 -1.16 -4.01 9.27
N PHE A 80 -2.09 -3.05 9.41
CA PHE A 80 -2.78 -2.77 10.68
C PHE A 80 -3.42 -4.01 11.30
N GLY A 81 -4.22 -4.75 10.51
CA GLY A 81 -4.92 -5.94 11.01
C GLY A 81 -3.96 -7.05 11.44
N HIS A 82 -2.85 -7.24 10.70
CA HIS A 82 -1.83 -8.22 11.07
C HIS A 82 -1.09 -7.82 12.35
N THR A 83 -0.71 -6.55 12.49
CA THR A 83 -0.07 -6.04 13.71
C THR A 83 -1.02 -6.14 14.91
N TYR A 84 -2.29 -5.77 14.73
CA TYR A 84 -3.33 -5.94 15.75
C TYR A 84 -3.42 -7.40 16.22
N ASN A 85 -3.52 -8.35 15.29
CA ASN A 85 -3.64 -9.77 15.62
C ASN A 85 -2.42 -10.30 16.37
N ILE A 86 -1.21 -9.90 15.97
CA ILE A 86 0.03 -10.33 16.63
C ILE A 86 0.11 -9.76 18.05
N LEU A 87 -0.15 -8.46 18.22
CA LEU A 87 -0.09 -7.81 19.53
C LEU A 87 -1.18 -8.32 20.46
N ASN A 88 -2.40 -8.52 19.96
CA ASN A 88 -3.49 -9.06 20.76
C ASN A 88 -3.22 -10.49 21.25
N GLN A 89 -2.55 -11.32 20.43
CA GLN A 89 -2.10 -12.66 20.86
C GLN A 89 -0.92 -12.61 21.84
N ALA A 90 -0.06 -11.59 21.72
CA ALA A 90 1.12 -11.40 22.57
C ALA A 90 0.82 -10.65 23.88
N ASN A 91 -0.40 -10.17 24.09
CA ASN A 91 -0.86 -9.50 25.32
C ASN A 91 -0.83 -10.49 26.50
N ALA A 92 0.37 -10.74 27.03
CA ALA A 92 0.65 -11.40 28.32
C ALA A 92 0.90 -10.37 29.44
N SER A 93 0.83 -9.07 29.13
CA SER A 93 1.10 -7.94 30.02
C SER A 93 -0.16 -7.09 30.28
N ASP A 94 -0.19 -6.34 31.39
CA ASP A 94 -1.29 -5.43 31.78
C ASP A 94 -1.54 -4.24 30.83
N ILE A 95 -0.65 -4.01 29.86
CA ILE A 95 -0.82 -3.00 28.82
C ILE A 95 -1.43 -3.66 27.58
N ASP A 96 -2.67 -3.28 27.24
CA ASP A 96 -3.36 -3.71 26.02
C ASP A 96 -2.78 -2.98 24.79
N LEU A 97 -1.58 -3.36 24.37
CA LEU A 97 -0.89 -2.81 23.19
C LEU A 97 -1.63 -3.12 21.89
N GLY A 98 -2.40 -4.20 21.88
CA GLY A 98 -3.33 -4.55 20.80
C GLY A 98 -4.52 -3.60 20.71
N SER A 99 -4.79 -2.72 21.70
CA SER A 99 -5.96 -1.86 21.67
C SER A 99 -6.01 -0.97 20.43
N ASN A 100 -7.16 -0.96 19.75
CA ASN A 100 -7.43 -0.03 18.64
C ASN A 100 -7.19 1.44 19.04
N ARG A 101 -7.35 1.78 20.34
CA ARG A 101 -7.10 3.13 20.86
C ARG A 101 -5.64 3.55 20.76
N ILE A 102 -4.70 2.61 20.81
CA ILE A 102 -3.26 2.88 20.74
C ILE A 102 -2.76 2.69 19.30
N LEU A 103 -3.14 1.57 18.67
CA LEU A 103 -2.57 1.20 17.37
C LEU A 103 -3.04 2.12 16.24
N LEU A 104 -4.30 2.58 16.28
CA LEU A 104 -4.85 3.43 15.22
C LEU A 104 -4.17 4.80 15.14
N PRO A 105 -3.95 5.54 16.25
CA PRO A 105 -3.13 6.75 16.23
C PRO A 105 -1.71 6.52 15.69
N ILE A 106 -1.05 5.42 16.05
CA ILE A 106 0.31 5.11 15.57
C ILE A 106 0.33 4.97 14.05
N PHE A 107 -0.57 4.18 13.49
CA PHE A 107 -0.67 3.96 12.04
C PHE A 107 -1.08 5.25 11.31
N ALA A 108 -1.98 6.05 11.89
CA ALA A 108 -2.36 7.35 11.34
C ALA A 108 -1.19 8.33 11.31
N ILE A 109 -0.42 8.44 12.41
CA ILE A 109 0.77 9.29 12.48
C ILE A 109 1.81 8.83 11.46
N LEU A 110 2.05 7.52 11.34
CA LEU A 110 2.97 6.96 10.36
C LEU A 110 2.55 7.31 8.92
N PHE A 111 1.26 7.19 8.61
CA PHE A 111 0.72 7.56 7.31
C PHE A 111 0.87 9.05 7.01
N VAL A 112 0.54 9.91 7.98
CA VAL A 112 0.67 11.37 7.84
C VAL A 112 2.13 11.77 7.62
N ILE A 113 3.05 11.27 8.44
CA ILE A 113 4.49 11.56 8.30
C ILE A 113 5.00 11.10 6.94
N GLY A 114 4.73 9.85 6.55
CA GLY A 114 5.18 9.31 5.26
C GLY A 114 4.62 10.11 4.07
N THR A 115 3.33 10.46 4.12
CA THR A 115 2.68 11.30 3.10
C THR A 115 3.32 12.70 3.02
N LEU A 116 3.56 13.35 4.17
CA LEU A 116 4.21 14.66 4.21
C LEU A 116 5.63 14.62 3.64
N LEU A 117 6.41 13.57 3.94
CA LEU A 117 7.76 13.39 3.38
C LEU A 117 7.71 13.23 1.84
N ILE A 118 6.77 12.44 1.32
CA ILE A 118 6.58 12.26 -0.14
C ILE A 118 6.13 13.56 -0.81
N ILE A 119 5.24 14.34 -0.18
CA ILE A 119 4.76 15.61 -0.74
C ILE A 119 5.88 16.67 -0.71
N LYS A 120 6.59 16.81 0.40
CA LYS A 120 7.61 17.85 0.59
C LYS A 120 8.90 17.62 -0.20
N THR A 121 9.20 16.37 -0.59
CA THR A 121 10.42 16.09 -1.35
C THR A 121 10.43 16.80 -2.71
N LYS A 122 11.55 17.44 -3.02
CA LYS A 122 11.83 18.07 -4.33
C LYS A 122 12.64 17.15 -5.25
N ARG A 123 13.12 16.00 -4.73
CA ARG A 123 13.90 15.03 -5.50
C ARG A 123 13.04 14.31 -6.54
N THR A 124 13.67 13.82 -7.59
CA THR A 124 13.01 12.90 -8.52
C THR A 124 12.69 11.60 -7.80
N LEU A 125 11.49 11.07 -8.01
CA LEU A 125 11.01 9.86 -7.34
C LEU A 125 11.12 8.62 -8.23
N ASP A 126 12.00 8.65 -9.23
CA ASP A 126 12.17 7.58 -10.20
C ASP A 126 12.72 6.30 -9.60
N ASN A 127 13.75 6.42 -8.76
CA ASN A 127 14.34 5.29 -8.08
C ASN A 127 13.37 4.72 -7.04
N ALA A 128 12.72 5.58 -6.24
CA ALA A 128 11.70 5.15 -5.28
C ALA A 128 10.56 4.40 -5.98
N THR A 129 10.01 4.96 -7.06
CA THR A 129 8.96 4.30 -7.86
C THR A 129 9.44 2.96 -8.42
N SER A 130 10.68 2.90 -8.94
CA SER A 130 11.28 1.66 -9.46
C SER A 130 11.44 0.59 -8.38
N ILE A 131 11.88 0.97 -7.17
CA ILE A 131 12.05 0.05 -6.05
C ILE A 131 10.69 -0.49 -5.61
N VAL A 132 9.71 0.38 -5.39
CA VAL A 132 8.38 -0.04 -4.92
C VAL A 132 7.65 -0.87 -5.99
N ASN A 133 7.87 -0.59 -7.27
CA ASN A 133 7.45 -1.49 -8.36
C ASN A 133 8.05 -2.89 -8.21
N THR A 134 9.36 -3.02 -8.01
CA THR A 134 9.99 -4.32 -7.81
C THR A 134 9.40 -5.04 -6.59
N ILE A 135 9.27 -4.34 -5.46
CA ILE A 135 8.64 -4.90 -4.24
C ILE A 135 7.22 -5.40 -4.54
N SER A 136 6.43 -4.63 -5.28
CA SER A 136 5.06 -5.00 -5.61
C SER A 136 4.96 -6.24 -6.52
N VAL A 137 5.95 -6.47 -7.39
CA VAL A 137 6.03 -7.72 -8.18
C VAL A 137 6.40 -8.89 -7.28
N VAL A 138 7.34 -8.69 -6.36
CA VAL A 138 7.71 -9.72 -5.37
C VAL A 138 6.49 -10.13 -4.55
N PHE A 139 5.68 -9.18 -4.07
CA PHE A 139 4.45 -9.49 -3.33
C PHE A 139 3.49 -10.40 -4.11
N ILE A 140 3.36 -10.24 -5.42
CA ILE A 140 2.45 -11.06 -6.24
C ILE A 140 3.04 -12.45 -6.56
N THR A 141 4.36 -12.63 -6.47
CA THR A 141 5.05 -13.86 -6.91
C THR A 141 5.47 -14.80 -5.80
N VAL A 142 5.39 -14.36 -4.54
CA VAL A 142 5.65 -15.16 -3.32
C VAL A 142 4.37 -15.81 -2.85
#